data_AF-A0A369MRR5-F1
#
_entry.id   AF-A0A369MRR5-F1
#
_cell.length_a   1.000
_cell.length_b   1.000
_cell.length_c   1.000
_cell.angle_alpha   90.00
_cell.angle_beta   90.00
_cell.angle_gamma   90.00
#
_symmetry.space_group_name_H-M   'P 1'
#
loop_
_entity.id
_entity.type
_entity.pdbx_description
1 polymer ?
#
loop_
_entity_poly.entity_id
_entity_poly.type
_entity_poly.pdbx_seq_one_letter_code
_entity_poly.pdbx_strand_id
1 'polypeptide(L)'
;MDPEDFYAEHAKVFERQGLPVPVGRELWARLYRAASKNGCCKILRSKAGEGVASVLFLVWDERSVYHLMGGTMPGFNGLETYNALTWNGITLAHDKGLSYDFEGSMIKRISKSFREFGGDPKLYFRIRKVFDPEVVRTEAERQIARLEVGW
;
A
#
# COMPACT_ATOMS: atom_id res chain seq x y z
N MET A 1 16.84 -4.89 -8.53
CA MET A 1 15.84 -4.73 -9.61
C MET A 1 15.84 -3.27 -9.96
N ASP A 2 15.79 -2.93 -11.25
CA ASP A 2 15.71 -1.53 -11.64
C ASP A 2 14.35 -0.93 -11.21
N PRO A 3 14.28 0.34 -10.75
CA PRO A 3 13.00 0.96 -10.39
C PRO A 3 12.01 1.05 -11.55
N GLU A 4 12.48 1.15 -12.79
CA GLU A 4 11.62 1.17 -13.97
C GLU A 4 11.02 -0.22 -14.24
N ASP A 5 11.82 -1.28 -14.06
CA ASP A 5 11.33 -2.65 -14.10
C ASP A 5 10.26 -2.88 -13.02
N PHE A 6 10.49 -2.39 -11.80
CA PHE A 6 9.50 -2.51 -10.72
C PHE A 6 8.18 -1.85 -11.11
N TYR A 7 8.21 -0.63 -11.63
CA TYR A 7 7.00 0.09 -12.02
C TYR A 7 6.24 -0.64 -13.15
N ALA A 8 6.98 -1.13 -14.15
CA ALA A 8 6.42 -1.90 -15.26
C ALA A 8 5.76 -3.20 -14.77
N GLU A 9 6.38 -3.93 -13.85
CA GLU A 9 5.78 -5.13 -13.25
C GLU A 9 4.56 -4.78 -12.39
N HIS A 10 4.68 -3.78 -11.50
CA HIS A 10 3.59 -3.36 -10.62
C HIS A 10 2.34 -2.91 -11.40
N ALA A 11 2.51 -2.25 -12.55
CA ALA A 11 1.39 -1.83 -13.41
C ALA A 11 0.50 -3.00 -13.84
N LYS A 12 1.08 -4.19 -14.11
CA LYS A 12 0.37 -5.40 -14.54
C LYS A 12 -0.66 -5.89 -13.52
N VAL A 13 -0.48 -5.56 -12.23
CA VAL A 13 -1.43 -5.90 -11.15
C VAL A 13 -2.79 -5.23 -11.39
N PHE A 14 -2.79 -4.01 -11.94
CA PHE A 14 -3.99 -3.20 -12.17
C PHE A 14 -4.56 -3.39 -13.57
N GLU A 15 -3.69 -3.47 -14.58
CA GLU A 15 -4.08 -3.60 -15.99
C GLU A 15 -4.98 -4.82 -16.24
N ARG A 16 -4.68 -5.97 -15.61
CA ARG A 16 -5.53 -7.17 -15.69
C ARG A 16 -6.96 -6.94 -15.19
N GLN A 17 -7.12 -6.06 -14.21
CA GLN A 17 -8.40 -5.73 -13.61
C GLN A 17 -9.14 -4.63 -14.37
N GLY A 18 -8.55 -4.11 -15.46
CA GLY A 18 -9.06 -2.93 -16.17
C GLY A 18 -9.00 -1.66 -15.32
N LEU A 19 -8.15 -1.66 -14.28
CA LEU A 19 -8.02 -0.53 -13.36
C LEU A 19 -6.84 0.36 -13.78
N PRO A 20 -6.96 1.69 -13.63
CA PRO A 20 -5.82 2.57 -13.79
C PRO A 20 -4.79 2.30 -12.70
N VAL A 21 -3.51 2.45 -13.04
CA VAL A 21 -2.43 2.39 -12.05
C VAL A 21 -2.58 3.59 -11.10
N PRO A 22 -2.70 3.39 -9.76
CA PRO A 22 -3.01 4.48 -8.84
C PRO A 22 -1.87 5.50 -8.70
N VAL A 23 -0.63 5.05 -8.87
CA VAL A 23 0.58 5.87 -8.75
C VAL A 23 1.12 6.14 -10.14
N GLY A 24 1.11 7.40 -10.56
CA GLY A 24 1.68 7.79 -11.85
C GLY A 24 3.21 7.64 -11.89
N ARG A 25 3.74 7.46 -13.10
CA ARG A 25 5.18 7.22 -13.36
C ARG A 25 6.10 8.32 -12.83
N GLU A 26 5.70 9.58 -12.96
CA GLU A 26 6.47 10.71 -12.43
C GLU A 26 6.51 10.70 -10.89
N LEU A 27 5.37 10.42 -10.25
CA LEU A 27 5.27 10.33 -8.80
C LEU A 27 6.12 9.17 -8.28
N TRP A 28 6.07 8.00 -8.94
CA TRP A 28 6.95 6.88 -8.65
C TRP A 28 8.43 7.26 -8.73
N ALA A 29 8.86 7.87 -9.84
CA ALA A 29 10.27 8.24 -10.03
C ALA A 29 10.76 9.22 -8.96
N ARG A 30 9.92 10.19 -8.56
CA ARG A 30 10.22 11.14 -7.49
C ARG A 30 10.31 10.45 -6.12
N LEU A 31 9.35 9.58 -5.81
CA LEU A 31 9.30 8.80 -4.58
C LEU A 31 10.54 7.92 -4.43
N TYR A 32 10.82 7.09 -5.44
CA TYR A 32 11.97 6.19 -5.42
C TYR A 32 13.28 6.97 -5.29
N ARG A 33 13.46 8.05 -6.06
CA ARG A 33 14.67 8.88 -5.99
C ARG A 33 14.87 9.48 -4.60
N ALA A 34 13.82 10.01 -3.99
CA ALA A 34 13.89 10.59 -2.66
C ALA A 34 14.24 9.52 -1.61
N ALA A 35 13.55 8.39 -1.61
CA ALA A 35 13.78 7.33 -0.63
C ALA A 35 15.15 6.65 -0.81
N SER A 36 15.56 6.41 -2.06
CA SER A 36 16.87 5.85 -2.40
C SER A 36 18.01 6.78 -2.00
N LYS A 37 17.89 8.09 -2.25
CA LYS A 37 18.89 9.09 -1.83
C LYS A 37 19.09 9.10 -0.31
N ASN A 38 18.03 8.85 0.46
CA ASN A 38 18.08 8.76 1.92
C ASN A 38 18.41 7.34 2.43
N GLY A 39 18.67 6.38 1.54
CA GLY A 39 18.94 5.00 1.91
C GLY A 39 17.78 4.32 2.66
N CYS A 40 16.54 4.79 2.43
CA CYS A 40 15.37 4.40 3.21
C CYS A 40 14.30 3.66 2.41
N CYS A 41 14.70 2.89 1.40
CA CYS A 41 13.80 2.02 0.65
C CYS A 41 14.44 0.73 0.17
N LYS A 42 13.60 -0.26 -0.14
CA LYS A 42 14.02 -1.54 -0.72
C LYS A 42 12.95 -2.09 -1.66
N ILE A 43 13.39 -2.54 -2.84
CA ILE A 43 12.57 -3.35 -3.75
C ILE A 43 12.89 -4.83 -3.50
N LEU A 44 11.85 -5.60 -3.24
CA LEU A 44 11.86 -7.05 -3.18
C LEU A 44 11.14 -7.61 -4.42
N ARG A 45 11.65 -8.72 -4.95
CA ARG A 45 11.00 -9.45 -6.04
C ARG A 45 11.13 -10.95 -5.82
N SER A 46 10.12 -11.68 -6.26
CA SER A 46 10.19 -13.13 -6.45
C SER A 46 10.25 -13.44 -7.95
N LYS A 47 10.90 -14.55 -8.29
CA LYS A 47 10.95 -15.07 -9.66
C LYS A 47 10.26 -16.42 -9.74
N ALA A 48 9.62 -16.71 -10.86
CA ALA A 48 9.13 -18.03 -11.22
C ALA A 48 9.59 -18.33 -12.66
N GLY A 49 10.55 -19.24 -12.81
CA GLY A 49 11.29 -19.40 -14.05
C GLY A 49 12.01 -18.10 -14.43
N GLU A 50 11.81 -17.65 -15.66
CA GLU A 50 12.40 -16.40 -16.17
C GLU A 50 11.58 -15.15 -15.79
N GLY A 51 10.33 -15.33 -15.34
CA GLY A 51 9.40 -14.24 -15.04
C GLY A 51 9.47 -13.72 -13.60
N VAL A 52 8.97 -12.51 -13.40
CA VAL A 52 8.70 -11.94 -12.06
C VAL A 52 7.34 -12.45 -11.59
N ALA A 53 7.30 -13.07 -10.41
CA ALA A 53 6.06 -13.63 -9.86
C ALA A 53 5.35 -12.64 -8.93
N SER A 54 6.11 -11.87 -8.15
CA SER A 54 5.60 -10.81 -7.28
C SER A 54 6.66 -9.73 -7.08
N VAL A 55 6.19 -8.53 -6.75
CA VAL A 55 7.04 -7.40 -6.37
C VAL A 55 6.51 -6.75 -5.09
N LEU A 56 7.41 -6.18 -4.30
CA LEU A 56 7.10 -5.41 -3.10
C LEU A 56 8.11 -4.28 -2.95
N PHE A 57 7.63 -3.05 -2.79
CA PHE A 57 8.42 -1.88 -2.48
C PHE A 57 8.13 -1.42 -1.06
N LEU A 58 9.21 -1.32 -0.28
CA LEU A 58 9.20 -0.89 1.10
C LEU A 58 9.92 0.45 1.21
N VAL A 59 9.38 1.33 2.04
CA VAL A 59 10.07 2.55 2.51
C VAL A 59 10.12 2.53 4.03
N TRP A 60 11.02 3.25 4.66
CA TRP A 60 11.05 3.32 6.12
C TRP A 60 11.50 4.68 6.63
N ASP A 61 11.13 4.96 7.88
CA ASP A 61 11.64 6.05 8.68
C ASP A 61 12.21 5.51 10.00
N GLU A 62 12.34 6.34 11.03
CA GLU A 62 12.85 5.96 12.34
C GLU A 62 11.88 5.13 13.18
N ARG A 63 10.63 4.91 12.71
CA ARG A 63 9.57 4.25 13.46
C ARG A 63 9.17 2.92 12.82
N SER A 64 9.01 2.92 11.50
CA SER A 64 8.40 1.79 10.79
C SER A 64 8.99 1.55 9.41
N VAL A 65 8.89 0.30 8.97
CA VAL A 65 8.96 -0.09 7.55
C VAL A 65 7.53 -0.17 7.02
N TYR A 66 7.26 0.55 5.94
CA TYR A 66 5.93 0.70 5.33
C TYR A 66 5.79 -0.16 4.07
N HIS A 67 4.71 -0.95 4.02
CA HIS A 67 4.31 -1.81 2.90
C HIS A 67 3.61 -0.99 1.81
N LEU A 68 4.38 -0.21 1.04
CA LEU A 68 3.82 0.87 0.22
C LEU A 68 3.22 0.42 -1.12
N MET A 69 3.91 -0.44 -1.87
CA MET A 69 3.46 -0.86 -3.19
C MET A 69 3.84 -2.32 -3.45
N GLY A 70 2.95 -3.09 -4.08
CA GLY A 70 3.26 -4.47 -4.40
C GLY A 70 2.09 -5.26 -4.92
N GLY A 71 2.39 -6.49 -5.34
CA GLY A 71 1.38 -7.44 -5.75
C GLY A 71 1.97 -8.63 -6.48
N THR A 72 1.09 -9.60 -6.71
CA THR A 72 1.39 -10.81 -7.49
C THR A 72 1.10 -10.56 -8.96
N MET A 73 2.02 -10.95 -9.84
CA MET A 73 1.83 -10.85 -11.28
C MET A 73 0.74 -11.83 -11.75
N PRO A 74 -0.02 -11.49 -12.81
CA PRO A 74 -1.02 -12.37 -13.41
C PRO A 74 -0.47 -13.78 -13.70
N GLY A 75 -1.21 -14.80 -13.26
CA GLY A 75 -0.84 -16.21 -13.47
C GLY A 75 -0.05 -16.86 -12.34
N PHE A 76 0.52 -16.07 -11.41
CA PHE A 76 1.37 -16.59 -10.33
C PHE A 76 0.70 -16.61 -8.94
N ASN A 77 -0.62 -16.38 -8.88
CA ASN A 77 -1.37 -16.29 -7.61
C ASN A 77 -1.24 -17.55 -6.72
N GLY A 78 -1.16 -18.74 -7.32
CA GLY A 78 -1.06 -20.00 -6.56
C GLY A 78 0.33 -20.30 -5.99
N LEU A 79 1.34 -19.49 -6.28
CA LEU A 79 2.71 -19.71 -5.79
C LEU A 79 2.99 -19.06 -4.43
N GLU A 80 2.02 -18.31 -3.87
CA GLU A 80 2.15 -17.64 -2.57
C GLU A 80 3.40 -16.72 -2.46
N THR A 81 3.97 -16.31 -3.59
CA THR A 81 5.27 -15.60 -3.57
C THR A 81 5.17 -14.20 -2.97
N TYR A 82 4.01 -13.54 -3.05
CA TYR A 82 3.82 -12.25 -2.41
C TYR A 82 3.81 -12.36 -0.88
N ASN A 83 3.23 -13.44 -0.33
CA ASN A 83 3.29 -13.71 1.11
C ASN A 83 4.74 -13.93 1.58
N ALA A 84 5.57 -14.58 0.76
CA ALA A 84 7.01 -14.69 1.04
C ALA A 84 7.73 -13.32 0.99
N LEU A 85 7.34 -12.40 0.09
CA LEU A 85 7.88 -11.05 0.09
C LEU A 85 7.46 -10.25 1.32
N THR A 86 6.19 -10.36 1.74
CA THR A 86 5.68 -9.76 2.98
C THR A 86 6.46 -10.25 4.19
N TRP A 87 6.69 -11.56 4.31
CA TRP A 87 7.52 -12.12 5.38
C TRP A 87 8.94 -11.54 5.38
N ASN A 88 9.58 -11.44 4.22
CA ASN A 88 10.90 -10.79 4.10
C ASN A 88 10.88 -9.31 4.50
N GLY A 89 9.77 -8.61 4.23
CA GLY A 89 9.56 -7.24 4.71
C GLY A 89 9.47 -7.17 6.24
N ILE A 90 8.74 -8.09 6.86
CA ILE A 90 8.62 -8.18 8.32
C ILE A 90 9.99 -8.47 8.96
N THR A 91 10.74 -9.43 8.42
CA THR A 91 12.11 -9.72 8.88
C THR A 91 13.02 -8.51 8.71
N LEU A 92 12.93 -7.79 7.58
CA LEU A 92 13.70 -6.55 7.38
C LEU A 92 13.38 -5.49 8.46
N ALA A 93 12.12 -5.33 8.84
CA ALA A 93 11.73 -4.41 9.90
C ALA A 93 12.30 -4.84 11.26
N HIS A 94 12.18 -6.13 11.58
CA HIS A 94 12.75 -6.72 12.79
C HIS A 94 14.26 -6.49 12.87
N ASP A 95 15.01 -6.76 11.80
CA ASP A 95 16.46 -6.58 11.75
C ASP A 95 16.89 -5.11 11.91
N LYS A 96 15.98 -4.17 11.59
CA LYS A 96 16.17 -2.73 11.80
C LYS A 96 15.71 -2.26 13.17
N GLY A 97 15.07 -3.10 13.97
CA GLY A 97 14.43 -2.71 15.23
C GLY A 97 13.21 -1.80 15.04
N LEU A 98 12.54 -1.87 13.88
CA LEU A 98 11.40 -1.04 13.52
C LEU A 98 10.10 -1.85 13.50
N SER A 99 8.96 -1.17 13.60
CA SER A 99 7.65 -1.79 13.37
C SER A 99 7.45 -2.10 11.88
N TYR A 100 6.67 -3.12 11.55
CA TYR A 100 6.19 -3.34 10.18
C TYR A 100 4.77 -2.80 10.05
N ASP A 101 4.59 -1.79 9.20
CA ASP A 101 3.31 -1.14 8.96
C ASP A 101 2.75 -1.55 7.59
N PHE A 102 1.57 -2.15 7.61
CA PHE A 102 0.83 -2.58 6.42
C PHE A 102 0.04 -1.43 5.76
N GLU A 103 0.04 -0.23 6.34
CA GLU A 103 -0.75 0.98 5.99
C GLU A 103 -2.27 0.85 6.14
N GLY A 104 -2.78 -0.39 6.13
CA GLY A 104 -4.18 -0.73 6.31
C GLY A 104 -4.96 -0.78 5.00
N SER A 105 -6.21 -1.26 5.08
CA SER A 105 -7.09 -1.31 3.92
C SER A 105 -8.55 -1.40 4.32
N MET A 106 -9.41 -0.66 3.62
CA MET A 106 -10.87 -0.81 3.72
C MET A 106 -11.38 -2.03 2.96
N ILE A 107 -10.55 -2.67 2.14
CA ILE A 107 -10.91 -3.90 1.42
C ILE A 107 -10.79 -5.09 2.39
N LYS A 108 -11.94 -5.67 2.78
CA LYS A 108 -12.04 -6.73 3.80
C LYS A 108 -11.07 -7.89 3.60
N ARG A 109 -10.86 -8.35 2.36
CA ARG A 109 -9.93 -9.44 2.06
C ARG A 109 -8.47 -9.05 2.35
N ILE A 110 -8.10 -7.82 2.00
CA ILE A 110 -6.74 -7.30 2.25
C ILE A 110 -6.53 -7.14 3.76
N SER A 111 -7.49 -6.53 4.46
CA SER A 111 -7.38 -6.37 5.92
C SER A 111 -7.34 -7.70 6.66
N LYS A 112 -8.01 -8.75 6.15
CA LYS A 112 -7.90 -10.11 6.69
C LYS A 112 -6.47 -10.64 6.56
N SER A 113 -5.87 -10.54 5.39
CA SER A 113 -4.50 -11.01 5.15
C SER A 113 -3.49 -10.32 6.08
N PHE A 114 -3.61 -9.00 6.28
CA PHE A 114 -2.73 -8.28 7.22
C PHE A 114 -2.84 -8.80 8.66
N ARG A 115 -4.05 -9.16 9.11
CA ARG A 115 -4.26 -9.77 10.43
C ARG A 115 -3.68 -11.19 10.53
N GLU A 116 -3.70 -11.96 9.45
CA GLU A 116 -3.10 -13.31 9.41
C GLU A 116 -1.57 -13.26 9.58
N PHE A 117 -0.92 -12.14 9.23
CA PHE A 117 0.48 -11.86 9.54
C PHE A 117 0.72 -11.27 10.96
N GLY A 118 -0.32 -11.16 11.79
CA GLY A 118 -0.23 -10.58 13.14
C GLY A 118 -0.43 -9.07 13.20
N GLY A 119 -0.87 -8.44 12.11
CA GLY A 119 -1.17 -7.01 12.08
C GLY A 119 -2.32 -6.64 13.02
N ASP A 120 -2.08 -5.66 13.90
CA ASP A 120 -3.09 -5.10 14.80
C ASP A 120 -3.80 -3.90 14.14
N PRO A 121 -5.14 -3.90 14.00
CA PRO A 121 -5.87 -2.78 13.41
C PRO A 121 -5.64 -1.47 14.18
N LYS A 122 -5.20 -0.43 13.47
CA LYS A 122 -5.03 0.91 14.04
C LYS A 122 -6.19 1.82 13.68
N LEU A 123 -6.58 2.67 14.62
CA LEU A 123 -7.54 3.76 14.37
C LEU A 123 -6.87 4.78 13.45
N TYR A 124 -7.56 5.17 12.38
CA TYR A 124 -7.19 6.33 11.58
C TYR A 124 -8.23 7.43 11.78
N PHE A 125 -7.76 8.65 11.98
CA PHE A 125 -8.62 9.81 12.19
C PHE A 125 -8.55 10.70 10.96
N ARG A 126 -9.72 11.13 10.47
CA ARG A 126 -9.80 12.18 9.45
C ARG A 126 -10.05 13.51 10.14
N ILE A 127 -8.96 14.22 10.45
CA ILE A 127 -9.01 15.57 11.03
C ILE A 127 -8.90 16.58 9.90
N ARG A 128 -9.80 17.56 9.86
CA ARG A 128 -9.79 18.63 8.85
C ARG A 128 -10.17 19.97 9.47
N LYS A 129 -9.63 21.04 8.90
CA LYS A 129 -10.06 22.42 9.16
C LYS A 129 -10.89 22.89 7.97
N VAL A 130 -12.10 23.36 8.23
CA VAL A 130 -12.99 23.91 7.21
C VAL A 130 -12.97 25.42 7.33
N PHE A 131 -12.63 26.10 6.25
CA PHE A 131 -12.55 27.55 6.21
C PHE A 131 -13.81 28.20 5.63
N ASP A 132 -14.54 27.46 4.79
CA ASP A 132 -15.77 27.93 4.15
C ASP A 132 -16.99 27.53 4.99
N PRO A 133 -17.73 28.48 5.56
CA PRO A 133 -18.95 28.19 6.31
C PRO A 133 -20.02 27.45 5.50
N GLU A 134 -20.07 27.64 4.17
CA GLU A 134 -21.06 26.96 3.33
C GLU A 134 -20.80 25.45 3.23
N VAL A 135 -19.52 25.03 3.32
CA VAL A 135 -19.18 23.60 3.43
C VAL A 135 -19.71 23.03 4.75
N VAL A 136 -19.56 23.77 5.85
CA VAL A 136 -20.08 23.35 7.16
C VAL A 136 -21.60 23.24 7.14
N ARG A 137 -22.28 24.24 6.58
CA ARG A 137 -23.75 24.25 6.42
C ARG A 137 -24.23 23.05 5.61
N THR A 138 -23.67 22.86 4.41
CA THR A 138 -24.06 21.79 3.48
C THR A 138 -23.88 20.41 4.11
N GLU A 139 -22.79 20.18 4.83
CA GLU A 139 -22.54 18.90 5.49
C GLU A 139 -23.47 18.67 6.69
N ALA A 140 -23.77 19.71 7.47
CA ALA A 140 -24.73 19.63 8.57
C ALA A 140 -26.15 19.33 8.06
N GLU A 141 -26.61 20.00 7.00
CA GLU A 141 -27.90 19.74 6.36
C GLU A 141 -27.99 18.30 5.84
N ARG A 142 -26.94 17.81 5.16
CA ARG A 142 -26.86 16.40 4.73
C ARG A 142 -26.90 15.42 5.89
N GLN A 143 -26.27 15.76 7.02
CA GLN A 143 -26.27 14.93 8.21
C GLN A 143 -27.66 14.88 8.85
N ILE A 144 -28.34 16.02 8.96
CA ILE A 144 -29.73 16.11 9.46
C ILE A 144 -30.65 15.24 8.59
N ALA A 145 -30.61 15.43 7.27
CA ALA A 145 -31.44 14.66 6.34
C ALA A 145 -31.21 13.14 6.47
N ARG A 146 -29.96 12.69 6.65
CA ARG A 146 -29.67 11.25 6.87
C ARG A 146 -30.26 10.71 8.17
N LEU A 147 -30.35 11.51 9.21
CA LEU A 147 -30.94 11.10 10.49
C LEU A 147 -32.48 11.04 10.42
N GLU A 148 -33.09 11.90 9.61
CA GLU A 148 -34.54 11.96 9.43
C GLU A 148 -35.12 10.82 8.58
N VAL A 149 -34.35 10.30 7.61
CA VAL A 149 -34.81 9.24 6.69
C VAL A 149 -34.85 7.84 7.35
N GLY A 150 -34.23 7.65 8.52
CA GLY A 150 -34.12 6.34 9.15
C GLY A 150 -33.18 5.39 8.37
N TRP A 151 -32.70 4.34 9.03
CA TRP A 151 -31.81 3.34 8.42
C TRP A 151 -32.55 2.42 7.43
#